data_AF-A0A3M1L0S7-F1
#
_entry.id   AF-A0A3M1L0S7-F1
#
_cell.length_a   1.000
_cell.length_b   1.000
_cell.length_c   1.000
_cell.angle_alpha   90.00
_cell.angle_beta   90.00
_cell.angle_gamma   90.00
#
_symmetry.space_group_name_H-M   'P 1'
#
loop_
_entity.id
_entity.type
_entity.pdbx_description
1 polymer ?
#
loop_
_entity_poly.entity_id
_entity_poly.type
_entity_poly.pdbx_seq_one_letter_code
_entity_poly.pdbx_strand_id
1 'polypeptide(L)'
;MLDQLEYELQHLEVINALIRHGERVFGDDFLQRINVAIRAQRGTDYRLVETTVLRPSEDIGAMAAECYRKTGARSFGALSSLVARMAMRGIPEDEADLLSYLYFDACFTTPLIELGRADAEARADDILSMLLD
;
A
#
# COMPACT_ATOMS: atom_id res chain seq x y z
N MET A 1 5.00 5.63 -6.11
CA MET A 1 5.00 4.18 -5.77
C MET A 1 3.65 3.71 -5.24
N LEU A 2 2.92 4.50 -4.43
CA LEU A 2 1.54 4.19 -4.03
C LEU A 2 0.60 4.07 -5.25
N ASP A 3 0.71 5.00 -6.20
CA ASP A 3 -0.17 5.05 -7.39
C ASP A 3 -0.12 3.77 -8.25
N GLN A 4 1.05 3.14 -8.39
CA GLN A 4 1.19 1.93 -9.20
C GLN A 4 0.51 0.73 -8.54
N LEU A 5 0.69 0.57 -7.23
CA LEU A 5 0.04 -0.50 -6.48
C LEU A 5 -1.48 -0.32 -6.47
N GLU A 6 -1.95 0.92 -6.27
CA GLU A 6 -3.38 1.24 -6.31
C GLU A 6 -3.99 0.94 -7.68
N TYR A 7 -3.30 1.31 -8.75
CA TYR A 7 -3.72 0.98 -10.11
C TYR A 7 -3.80 -0.54 -10.34
N GLU A 8 -2.80 -1.28 -9.89
CA GLU A 8 -2.78 -2.75 -10.02
C GLU A 8 -3.91 -3.42 -9.23
N LEU A 9 -4.18 -2.96 -8.00
CA LEU A 9 -5.29 -3.43 -7.18
C LEU A 9 -6.64 -3.14 -7.84
N GLN A 10 -6.83 -1.91 -8.35
CA GLN A 10 -8.06 -1.53 -9.05
C GLN A 10 -8.27 -2.40 -10.30
N HIS A 11 -7.21 -2.65 -11.08
CA HIS A 11 -7.30 -3.50 -12.25
C HIS A 11 -7.72 -4.92 -11.87
N LEU A 12 -7.12 -5.48 -10.81
CA LEU A 12 -7.48 -6.79 -10.28
C LEU A 12 -8.95 -6.84 -9.85
N GLU A 13 -9.43 -5.83 -9.14
CA GLU A 13 -10.84 -5.72 -8.72
C GLU A 13 -11.79 -5.67 -9.92
N VAL A 14 -11.45 -4.94 -10.98
CA VAL A 14 -12.25 -4.88 -12.21
C VAL A 14 -12.34 -6.25 -12.88
N ILE A 15 -11.24 -6.99 -12.96
CA ILE A 15 -11.24 -8.35 -13.55
C ILE A 15 -12.06 -9.31 -12.68
N ASN A 16 -11.90 -9.28 -11.36
CA ASN A 16 -12.72 -10.08 -10.46
C ASN A 16 -14.22 -9.76 -10.60
N ALA A 17 -14.57 -8.48 -10.68
CA ALA A 17 -15.95 -8.05 -10.87
C ALA A 17 -16.51 -8.56 -12.22
N LEU A 18 -15.72 -8.48 -13.30
CA LEU A 18 -16.09 -9.02 -14.60
C LEU A 18 -16.38 -10.52 -14.53
N ILE A 19 -15.52 -11.29 -13.86
CA ILE A 19 -15.70 -12.73 -13.69
C ILE A 19 -16.99 -13.02 -12.92
N ARG A 20 -17.17 -12.43 -11.73
CA ARG A 20 -18.36 -12.63 -10.89
C ARG A 20 -19.66 -12.21 -11.58
N HIS A 21 -19.64 -11.09 -12.30
CA HIS A 21 -20.79 -10.64 -13.08
C HIS A 21 -21.08 -11.55 -14.26
N GLY A 22 -20.03 -12.05 -14.92
CA GLY A 22 -20.14 -13.02 -16.00
C GLY A 22 -20.78 -14.32 -15.53
N GLU A 23 -20.34 -14.88 -14.40
CA GLU A 23 -20.95 -16.07 -13.79
C GLU A 23 -22.42 -15.83 -13.44
N ARG A 24 -22.74 -14.69 -12.81
CA ARG A 24 -24.12 -14.33 -12.46
C ARG A 24 -25.05 -14.18 -13.66
N VAL A 25 -24.55 -13.69 -14.80
CA VAL A 25 -25.37 -13.38 -15.99
C VAL A 25 -25.43 -14.55 -16.97
N PHE A 26 -24.33 -15.30 -17.12
CA PHE A 26 -24.17 -16.32 -18.16
C PHE A 26 -24.07 -17.75 -17.61
N GLY A 27 -24.05 -17.94 -16.29
CA GLY A 27 -23.97 -19.23 -15.60
C GLY A 27 -22.61 -19.51 -14.99
N ASP A 28 -22.57 -20.44 -14.03
CA ASP A 28 -21.37 -20.79 -13.25
C ASP A 28 -20.22 -21.36 -14.11
N ASP A 29 -20.50 -21.80 -15.34
CA ASP A 29 -19.51 -22.29 -16.31
C ASP A 29 -18.86 -21.15 -17.13
N PHE A 30 -19.25 -19.90 -16.91
CA PHE A 30 -18.77 -18.73 -17.67
C PHE A 30 -17.24 -18.63 -17.68
N LEU A 31 -16.60 -18.69 -16.51
CA LEU A 31 -15.15 -18.54 -16.39
C LEU A 31 -14.41 -19.64 -17.17
N GLN A 32 -14.91 -20.87 -17.11
CA GLN A 32 -14.34 -22.01 -17.82
C GLN A 32 -14.45 -21.81 -19.34
N ARG A 33 -15.59 -21.33 -19.82
CA ARG A 33 -15.84 -21.08 -21.25
C ARG A 33 -15.01 -19.92 -21.80
N ILE A 34 -14.93 -18.81 -21.09
CA ILE A 34 -14.14 -17.65 -21.54
C ILE A 34 -12.63 -17.95 -21.49
N ASN A 35 -12.19 -18.78 -20.53
CA ASN A 35 -10.79 -19.19 -20.42
C ASN A 35 -10.28 -19.96 -21.65
N VAL A 36 -11.13 -20.63 -22.43
CA VAL A 36 -10.71 -21.25 -23.70
C VAL A 36 -10.12 -20.19 -24.65
N ALA A 37 -10.80 -19.04 -24.79
CA ALA A 37 -10.34 -17.95 -25.64
C ALA A 37 -9.15 -17.20 -25.00
N ILE A 38 -9.21 -16.94 -23.69
CA ILE A 38 -8.14 -16.24 -22.96
C ILE A 38 -6.83 -17.03 -23.02
N ARG A 39 -6.87 -18.36 -22.79
CA ARG A 39 -5.70 -19.23 -22.88
C ARG A 39 -5.10 -19.23 -24.28
N ALA A 40 -5.92 -19.24 -25.32
CA ALA A 40 -5.43 -19.16 -26.70
C ALA A 40 -4.70 -17.83 -26.99
N GLN A 41 -5.13 -16.73 -26.37
CA GLN A 41 -4.54 -15.41 -26.56
C GLN A 41 -3.31 -15.14 -25.67
N ARG A 42 -3.37 -15.56 -24.39
CA ARG A 42 -2.41 -15.18 -23.35
C ARG A 42 -1.52 -16.34 -22.87
N GLY A 43 -1.84 -17.58 -23.22
CA GLY A 43 -1.16 -18.78 -22.73
C GLY A 43 -1.48 -19.15 -21.28
N THR A 44 -2.34 -18.39 -20.59
CA THR A 44 -2.76 -18.64 -19.20
C THR A 44 -4.23 -18.32 -19.01
N ASP A 45 -4.85 -18.94 -18.01
CA ASP A 45 -6.24 -18.73 -17.64
C ASP A 45 -6.39 -17.49 -16.74
N TYR A 46 -7.57 -16.88 -16.77
CA TYR A 46 -8.01 -16.03 -15.67
C TYR A 46 -8.53 -16.88 -14.51
N ARG A 47 -8.33 -16.36 -13.30
CA ARG A 47 -8.89 -16.88 -12.07
C ARG A 47 -9.33 -15.72 -11.20
N LEU A 48 -10.28 -15.97 -10.30
CA LEU A 48 -10.56 -15.04 -9.23
C LEU A 48 -9.31 -14.93 -8.33
N VAL A 49 -8.94 -13.71 -7.96
CA VAL A 49 -7.85 -13.46 -7.03
C VAL A 49 -8.39 -12.65 -5.88
N GLU A 50 -8.56 -13.26 -4.72
CA GLU A 50 -8.98 -12.52 -3.53
C GLU A 50 -7.83 -11.68 -3.00
N THR A 51 -8.15 -10.51 -2.47
CA THR A 51 -7.16 -9.53 -2.00
C THR A 51 -7.55 -9.00 -0.63
N THR A 52 -6.61 -9.09 0.32
CA THR A 52 -6.70 -8.40 1.60
C THR A 52 -5.64 -7.32 1.64
N VAL A 53 -6.07 -6.04 1.61
CA VAL A 53 -5.17 -4.88 1.62
C VAL A 53 -5.16 -4.26 3.01
N LEU A 54 -3.95 -4.15 3.59
CA LEU A 54 -3.69 -3.38 4.80
C LEU A 54 -3.24 -1.98 4.40
N ARG A 55 -3.86 -0.97 5.01
CA ARG A 55 -3.51 0.43 4.86
C ARG A 55 -3.25 1.01 6.24
N PRO A 56 -2.25 1.90 6.38
CA PRO A 56 -2.07 2.67 7.59
C PRO A 56 -3.38 3.37 7.98
N SER A 57 -3.84 3.19 9.21
CA SER A 57 -5.04 3.91 9.69
C SER A 57 -4.76 5.38 10.00
N GLU A 58 -3.48 5.74 10.14
CA GLU A 58 -3.01 7.11 10.36
C GLU A 58 -2.07 7.58 9.25
N ASP A 59 -1.94 8.90 9.10
CA ASP A 59 -1.04 9.52 8.13
C ASP A 59 0.42 9.40 8.61
N ILE A 60 1.16 8.47 8.00
CA ILE A 60 2.58 8.24 8.27
C ILE A 60 3.43 9.51 8.02
N GLY A 61 3.06 10.35 7.04
CA GLY A 61 3.73 11.61 6.78
C GLY A 61 3.54 12.61 7.93
N ALA A 62 2.35 12.63 8.54
CA ALA A 62 2.08 13.43 9.73
C ALA A 62 2.89 12.93 10.94
N MET A 63 3.00 11.61 11.12
CA MET A 63 3.83 10.99 12.17
C MET A 63 5.31 11.35 12.01
N ALA A 64 5.82 11.30 10.78
CA ALA A 64 7.17 11.73 10.41
C ALA A 64 7.41 13.20 10.77
N ALA A 65 6.47 14.08 10.37
CA ALA A 65 6.55 15.50 10.68
C ALA A 65 6.48 15.79 12.19
N GLU A 66 5.69 15.02 12.95
CA GLU A 66 5.61 15.13 14.41
C GLU A 66 6.89 14.69 15.10
N CYS A 67 7.47 13.56 14.69
CA CYS A 67 8.75 13.11 15.22
C CYS A 67 9.81 14.18 15.03
N TYR A 68 9.93 14.72 13.81
CA TYR A 68 10.86 15.82 13.50
C TYR A 68 10.65 17.06 14.39
N ARG A 69 9.39 17.45 14.68
CA ARG A 69 9.10 18.56 15.61
C ARG A 69 9.55 18.26 17.04
N LYS A 70 9.37 17.02 17.52
CA LYS A 70 9.70 16.59 18.89
C LYS A 70 11.21 16.45 19.13
N THR A 71 11.96 15.92 18.16
CA THR A 71 13.41 15.76 18.23
C THR A 71 14.21 16.97 17.71
N GLY A 72 13.49 18.00 17.24
CA GLY A 72 13.99 19.19 16.56
C GLY A 72 15.38 19.69 16.99
N ALA A 73 16.25 19.87 15.99
CA ALA A 73 17.55 20.55 16.01
C ALA A 73 18.68 19.98 16.89
N ARG A 74 18.42 19.19 17.94
CA ARG A 74 19.50 18.67 18.80
C ARG A 74 20.29 17.52 18.19
N SER A 75 19.70 16.75 17.27
CA SER A 75 20.37 15.66 16.56
C SER A 75 20.73 15.98 15.10
N PHE A 76 20.15 17.04 14.51
CA PHE A 76 20.20 17.27 13.06
C PHE A 76 20.78 18.62 12.59
N GLY A 77 21.31 19.49 13.46
CA GLY A 77 22.05 20.68 13.02
C GLY A 77 21.34 21.55 11.94
N ALA A 78 22.12 22.12 11.01
CA ALA A 78 21.68 23.09 9.97
C ALA A 78 20.52 22.64 9.04
N LEU A 79 20.07 21.38 9.14
CA LEU A 79 19.00 20.80 8.34
C LEU A 79 17.60 21.35 8.63
N SER A 80 17.41 22.08 9.75
CA SER A 80 16.10 22.67 10.03
C SER A 80 15.65 23.73 9.03
N SER A 81 16.61 24.37 8.37
CA SER A 81 16.39 25.36 7.32
C SER A 81 15.99 24.74 5.97
N LEU A 82 16.35 23.48 5.73
CA LEU A 82 16.08 22.73 4.50
C LEU A 82 14.69 22.08 4.53
N VAL A 83 14.25 21.58 5.69
CA VAL A 83 12.88 21.07 5.88
C VAL A 83 11.82 22.17 5.73
N ALA A 84 12.14 23.40 6.18
CA ALA A 84 11.30 24.58 5.92
C ALA A 84 11.20 24.93 4.42
N ARG A 85 12.20 24.56 3.61
CA ARG A 85 12.16 24.69 2.14
C ARG A 85 11.37 23.56 1.49
N MET A 86 11.42 22.35 2.05
CA MET A 86 10.70 21.15 1.62
C MET A 86 9.17 21.32 1.71
N ALA A 87 8.68 22.00 2.76
CA ALA A 87 7.27 22.35 2.90
C ALA A 87 6.75 23.35 1.83
N MET A 88 7.63 23.99 1.06
CA MET A 88 7.31 25.06 0.12
C MET A 88 7.61 24.73 -1.36
N ARG A 89 8.44 23.74 -1.66
CA ARG A 89 8.82 23.36 -3.03
C ARG A 89 9.10 21.86 -3.06
N GLY A 90 8.41 21.14 -3.95
CA GLY A 90 8.52 19.68 -4.10
C GLY A 90 9.93 19.14 -4.30
N ILE A 91 10.00 17.81 -4.17
CA ILE A 91 11.15 17.02 -3.69
C ILE A 91 12.33 16.91 -4.69
N PRO A 92 13.55 17.43 -4.41
CA PRO A 92 14.79 17.13 -5.15
C PRO A 92 15.55 15.88 -4.65
N GLU A 93 16.55 15.43 -5.40
CA GLU A 93 17.33 14.19 -5.17
C GLU A 93 18.11 14.12 -3.83
N ASP A 94 18.47 15.27 -3.23
CA ASP A 94 19.11 15.35 -1.89
C ASP A 94 18.19 14.89 -0.73
N GLU A 95 16.92 14.59 -1.00
CA GLU A 95 15.91 14.22 0.02
C GLU A 95 15.89 12.72 0.38
N ALA A 96 16.41 11.85 -0.48
CA ALA A 96 16.42 10.41 -0.21
C ALA A 96 17.28 10.05 1.01
N ASP A 97 18.42 10.73 1.16
CA ASP A 97 19.34 10.52 2.28
C ASP A 97 18.72 11.00 3.60
N LEU A 98 18.01 12.14 3.59
CA LEU A 98 17.32 12.67 4.77
C LEU A 98 16.16 11.76 5.20
N LEU A 99 15.36 11.32 4.24
CA LEU A 99 14.28 10.37 4.49
C LEU A 99 14.83 9.06 5.05
N SER A 100 15.97 8.57 4.56
CA SER A 100 16.59 7.36 5.09
C SER A 100 16.90 7.49 6.58
N TYR A 101 17.47 8.60 7.04
CA TYR A 101 17.72 8.83 8.47
C TYR A 101 16.44 8.85 9.30
N LEU A 102 15.39 9.51 8.80
CA LEU A 102 14.09 9.56 9.48
C LEU A 102 13.45 8.16 9.58
N TYR A 103 13.52 7.37 8.51
CA TYR A 103 13.03 5.98 8.48
C TYR A 103 13.76 5.04 9.45
N PHE A 104 14.93 5.44 9.98
CA PHE A 104 15.68 4.64 10.95
C PHE A 104 15.75 5.26 12.35
N ASP A 105 15.12 6.42 12.58
CA ASP A 105 15.05 7.03 13.91
C ASP A 105 14.02 6.30 14.77
N ALA A 106 14.37 5.99 16.03
CA ALA A 106 13.50 5.31 16.98
C ALA A 106 12.19 6.08 17.25
N CYS A 107 12.23 7.42 17.22
CA CYS A 107 11.06 8.28 17.44
C CYS A 107 10.02 8.15 16.31
N PHE A 108 10.42 7.74 15.11
CA PHE A 108 9.51 7.48 13.99
C PHE A 108 9.19 6.00 13.82
N THR A 109 10.20 5.13 13.88
CA THR A 109 10.03 3.68 13.66
C THR A 109 9.22 2.98 14.74
N THR A 110 9.35 3.38 16.01
CA THR A 110 8.59 2.78 17.11
C THR A 110 7.09 2.95 16.93
N PRO A 111 6.54 4.19 16.82
CA PRO A 111 5.11 4.36 16.61
C PRO A 111 4.65 3.81 15.26
N LEU A 112 5.50 3.78 14.22
CA LEU A 112 5.15 3.16 12.94
C LEU A 112 4.94 1.65 13.06
N ILE A 113 5.78 0.95 13.83
CA ILE A 113 5.63 -0.49 14.09
C ILE A 113 4.37 -0.75 14.93
N GLU A 114 4.12 0.08 15.94
CA GLU A 114 2.91 0.00 16.77
C GLU A 114 1.64 0.18 15.94
N LEU A 115 1.61 1.21 15.08
CA LEU A 115 0.52 1.43 14.13
C LEU A 115 0.31 0.22 13.21
N GLY A 116 1.38 -0.29 12.60
CA GLY A 116 1.29 -1.47 11.73
C GLY A 116 0.78 -2.72 12.46
N ARG A 117 1.14 -2.91 13.74
CA ARG A 117 0.59 -3.97 14.58
C ARG A 117 -0.90 -3.78 14.83
N ALA A 118 -1.30 -2.58 15.25
CA ALA A 118 -2.69 -2.27 15.53
C ALA A 118 -3.57 -2.43 14.29
N ASP A 119 -3.10 -1.98 13.12
CA ASP A 119 -3.81 -2.11 11.84
C ASP A 119 -3.96 -3.58 11.41
N ALA A 120 -2.92 -4.40 11.62
CA ALA A 120 -2.97 -5.83 11.34
C ALA A 120 -3.92 -6.56 12.31
N GLU A 121 -3.87 -6.23 13.61
CA GLU A 121 -4.76 -6.80 14.62
C GLU A 121 -6.22 -6.44 14.35
N ALA A 122 -6.52 -5.20 13.96
CA ALA A 122 -7.86 -4.75 13.61
C ALA A 122 -8.44 -5.48 12.37
N ARG A 123 -7.58 -6.09 11.54
CA ARG A 123 -7.94 -6.82 10.32
C ARG A 123 -7.57 -8.30 10.40
N ALA A 124 -7.34 -8.83 11.61
CA ALA A 124 -6.86 -10.19 11.80
C ALA A 124 -7.76 -11.24 11.16
N ASP A 125 -9.08 -11.08 11.25
CA ASP A 125 -10.05 -12.00 10.66
C ASP A 125 -9.91 -12.08 9.13
N ASP A 126 -9.78 -10.94 8.45
CA ASP A 126 -9.62 -10.87 6.99
C ASP A 126 -8.28 -11.45 6.52
N ILE A 127 -7.23 -11.26 7.33
CA ILE A 127 -5.90 -11.84 7.06
C ILE A 127 -5.97 -13.36 7.24
N LEU A 128 -6.60 -13.84 8.31
CA LEU A 128 -6.73 -15.26 8.59
C LEU A 128 -7.58 -15.97 7.54
N SER A 129 -8.69 -15.38 7.09
CA SER A 129 -9.48 -15.93 5.98
C SER A 129 -8.59 -16.14 4.75
N MET A 130 -7.89 -15.09 4.32
CA MET A 130 -7.03 -15.15 3.12
C MET A 130 -5.89 -16.19 3.22
N LEU A 131 -5.38 -16.47 4.44
CA LEU A 131 -4.27 -17.42 4.64
C LEU A 131 -4.72 -18.87 4.83
N LEU A 132 -5.99 -19.09 5.20
CA LEU A 132 -6.53 -20.42 5.49
C LEU A 132 -7.37 -20.99 4.33
N ASP A 133 -7.77 -20.15 3.37
CA ASP A 133 -8.37 -20.52 2.08
C ASP A 133 -7.32 -21.01 1.06
#